data_AF-A0A830BAF7-F1
#
_entry.id   AF-A0A830BAF7-F1
#
_cell.length_a   1.000
_cell.length_b   1.000
_cell.length_c   1.000
_cell.angle_alpha   90.00
_cell.angle_beta   90.00
_cell.angle_gamma   90.00
#
_symmetry.space_group_name_H-M   'P 1'
#
loop_
_entity.id
_entity.type
_entity.pdbx_description
1 polymer ?
#
loop_
_entity_poly.entity_id
_entity_poly.type
_entity_poly.pdbx_seq_one_letter_code
_entity_poly.pdbx_strand_id
1 'polypeptide(L)'
;MEAARRSGNYESTIWDDNYVQSLTTPYTGQEYVEQAEKLKMEVKRIIDKTENELDQLELIDNLQRLCISNYFEDEVKKILETIYQTVKNEDKQIKSKDLHFTALQFRLLRQHGYPVPQGEHINFYTYTHFKKVGFFMITKII
;
A
#
# COMPACT_ATOMS: atom_id res chain seq x y z
N MET A 1 -2.73 34.29 -46.54
CA MET A 1 -1.91 34.72 -45.39
C MET A 1 -1.91 33.57 -44.40
N GLU A 2 -0.77 32.93 -44.22
CA GLU A 2 -0.61 31.81 -43.28
C GLU A 2 -0.53 32.37 -41.86
N ALA A 3 -1.39 31.89 -40.96
CA ALA A 3 -1.47 32.40 -39.60
C ALA A 3 -0.22 32.00 -38.81
N ALA A 4 0.55 32.97 -38.33
CA ALA A 4 1.75 32.72 -37.55
C ALA A 4 1.40 31.98 -36.23
N ARG A 5 2.09 30.86 -35.99
CA ARG A 5 1.90 30.04 -34.78
C ARG A 5 2.47 30.76 -33.55
N ARG A 6 1.71 30.79 -32.44
CA ARG A 6 2.18 31.34 -31.16
C ARG A 6 3.08 30.34 -30.43
N SER A 7 4.11 30.82 -29.73
CA SER A 7 4.99 30.02 -28.86
C SER A 7 4.42 29.94 -27.44
N GLY A 8 4.66 28.82 -26.74
CA GLY A 8 4.23 28.58 -25.37
C GLY A 8 5.19 29.10 -24.29
N ASN A 9 6.38 29.60 -24.66
CA ASN A 9 7.42 30.07 -23.73
C ASN A 9 7.78 29.06 -22.62
N TYR A 10 7.88 27.78 -22.98
CA TYR A 10 8.35 26.75 -22.04
C TYR A 10 9.83 26.91 -21.76
N GLU A 11 10.20 26.75 -20.50
CA GLU A 11 11.60 26.69 -20.07
C GLU A 11 12.25 25.38 -20.55
N SER A 12 13.57 25.42 -20.71
CA SER A 12 14.35 24.24 -21.10
C SER A 12 14.38 23.18 -20.00
N THR A 13 14.78 21.97 -20.37
CA THR A 13 14.94 20.87 -19.41
C THR A 13 16.02 21.22 -18.39
N ILE A 14 15.80 20.81 -17.13
CA ILE A 14 16.79 20.98 -16.04
C ILE A 14 18.01 20.06 -16.29
N TRP A 15 17.77 18.93 -16.95
CA TRP A 15 18.78 17.93 -17.27
C TRP A 15 19.19 18.08 -18.73
N ASP A 16 20.46 18.36 -18.96
CA ASP A 16 21.04 18.33 -20.30
C ASP A 16 21.44 16.90 -20.69
N ASP A 17 21.52 16.64 -21.99
CA ASP A 17 21.82 15.30 -22.52
C ASP A 17 23.18 14.77 -22.07
N ASN A 18 24.20 15.63 -21.94
CA ASN A 18 25.53 15.21 -21.49
C ASN A 18 25.49 14.79 -20.02
N TYR A 19 24.76 15.54 -19.18
CA TYR A 19 24.55 15.20 -17.79
C TYR A 19 23.87 13.84 -17.65
N VAL A 20 22.77 13.60 -18.37
CA VAL A 20 22.04 12.32 -18.34
C VAL A 20 22.94 11.16 -18.80
N GLN A 21 23.73 11.35 -19.86
CA GLN A 21 24.66 10.34 -20.36
C GLN A 21 25.85 10.09 -19.42
N SER A 22 26.22 11.08 -18.59
CA SER A 22 27.30 10.95 -17.61
C SER A 22 26.91 10.19 -16.34
N LEU A 23 25.61 9.92 -16.14
CA LEU A 23 25.12 9.21 -14.97
C LEU A 23 25.70 7.80 -14.92
N THR A 24 26.49 7.54 -13.88
CA THR A 24 27.02 6.23 -13.56
C THR A 24 26.60 5.86 -12.14
N THR A 25 26.49 4.57 -11.87
CA THR A 25 26.11 4.05 -10.54
C THR A 25 27.16 3.07 -10.05
N PRO A 26 27.65 3.22 -8.80
CA PRO A 26 28.57 2.25 -8.21
C PRO A 26 27.88 0.95 -7.81
N TYR A 27 26.54 0.89 -7.88
CA TYR A 27 25.73 -0.22 -7.37
C TYR A 27 25.51 -1.36 -8.39
N THR A 28 26.27 -1.38 -9.49
CA THR A 28 26.21 -2.46 -10.49
C THR A 28 27.09 -3.66 -10.14
N GLY A 29 27.88 -3.57 -9.06
CA GLY A 29 28.74 -4.66 -8.61
C GLY A 29 27.97 -5.89 -8.15
N GLN A 30 28.51 -7.08 -8.43
CA GLN A 30 27.92 -8.36 -8.02
C GLN A 30 27.75 -8.46 -6.50
N GLU A 31 28.63 -7.82 -5.72
CA GLU A 31 28.53 -7.74 -4.26
C GLU A 31 27.19 -7.17 -3.77
N TYR A 32 26.65 -6.15 -4.44
CA TYR A 32 25.37 -5.53 -4.07
C TYR A 32 24.19 -6.44 -4.39
N VAL A 33 24.28 -7.18 -5.49
CA VAL A 33 23.26 -8.17 -5.87
C VAL A 33 23.20 -9.30 -4.84
N GLU A 34 24.37 -9.85 -4.47
CA GLU A 34 24.47 -10.90 -3.45
C GLU A 34 23.95 -10.42 -2.08
N GLN A 35 24.30 -9.18 -1.69
CA GLN A 35 23.80 -8.59 -0.46
C GLN A 35 22.27 -8.37 -0.50
N ALA A 36 21.74 -7.92 -1.63
CA ALA A 36 20.30 -7.72 -1.81
C ALA A 36 19.53 -9.06 -1.72
N GLU A 37 20.03 -10.12 -2.37
CA GLU A 37 19.42 -11.46 -2.28
C GLU A 37 19.48 -12.02 -0.86
N LYS A 38 20.60 -11.80 -0.13
CA LYS A 38 20.69 -12.17 1.27
C LYS A 38 19.65 -11.45 2.14
N LEU A 39 19.47 -10.14 1.93
CA LEU A 39 18.47 -9.36 2.64
C LEU A 39 17.05 -9.79 2.27
N LYS A 40 16.79 -10.11 1.00
CA LYS A 40 15.52 -10.63 0.54
C LYS A 40 15.14 -11.93 1.24
N MET A 41 16.08 -12.87 1.38
CA MET A 41 15.86 -14.10 2.16
C MET A 41 15.53 -13.82 3.62
N GLU A 42 16.20 -12.84 4.24
CA GLU A 42 15.94 -12.48 5.62
C GLU A 42 14.54 -11.85 5.80
N VAL A 43 14.12 -11.00 4.86
CA VAL A 43 12.76 -10.44 4.85
C VAL A 43 11.72 -11.54 4.67
N LYS A 44 11.93 -12.51 3.77
CA LYS A 44 11.03 -13.69 3.67
C LYS A 44 10.91 -14.42 4.99
N ARG A 45 12.03 -14.64 5.68
CA ARG A 45 12.06 -15.29 6.99
C ARG A 45 11.29 -14.48 8.05
N ILE A 46 11.32 -13.16 7.99
CA ILE A 46 10.50 -12.29 8.87
C ILE A 46 9.02 -12.49 8.54
N ILE A 47 8.64 -12.42 7.26
CA ILE A 47 7.26 -12.62 6.81
C ILE A 47 6.72 -13.97 7.28
N ASP A 48 7.49 -15.05 7.12
CA ASP A 48 7.08 -16.41 7.51
C ASP A 48 6.94 -16.61 9.02
N LYS A 49 7.70 -15.83 9.83
CA LYS A 49 7.67 -15.92 11.30
C LYS A 49 6.62 -15.03 11.95
N THR A 50 6.11 -14.03 11.24
CA THR A 50 5.10 -13.12 11.77
C THR A 50 3.75 -13.83 11.78
N GLU A 51 3.28 -14.22 12.97
CA GLU A 51 2.01 -14.94 13.15
C GLU A 51 0.82 -14.02 13.47
N ASN A 52 1.06 -12.86 14.10
CA ASN A 52 0.01 -11.94 14.49
C ASN A 52 -0.56 -11.16 13.29
N GLU A 53 -1.88 -11.12 13.12
CA GLU A 53 -2.54 -10.45 11.99
C GLU A 53 -2.22 -8.95 11.89
N LEU A 54 -2.13 -8.23 13.03
CA LEU A 54 -1.80 -6.80 13.01
C LEU A 54 -0.37 -6.60 12.52
N ASP A 55 0.58 -7.36 13.08
CA ASP A 55 1.99 -7.29 12.70
C ASP A 55 2.20 -7.66 11.23
N GLN A 56 1.43 -8.63 10.71
CA GLN A 56 1.42 -8.99 9.30
C GLN A 56 0.93 -7.84 8.41
N LEU A 57 -0.17 -7.18 8.79
CA LEU A 57 -0.70 -6.04 8.04
C LEU A 57 0.28 -4.85 8.07
N GLU A 58 0.89 -4.57 9.22
CA GLU A 58 1.91 -3.51 9.35
C GLU A 58 3.17 -3.82 8.54
N LEU A 59 3.60 -5.08 8.52
CA LEU A 59 4.72 -5.52 7.69
C LEU A 59 4.42 -5.30 6.21
N ILE A 60 3.23 -5.69 5.73
CA ILE A 60 2.81 -5.46 4.34
C ILE A 60 2.80 -3.95 4.03
N ASP A 61 2.26 -3.13 4.93
CA ASP A 61 2.23 -1.67 4.73
C ASP A 61 3.65 -1.10 4.61
N ASN A 62 4.57 -1.54 5.47
CA ASN A 62 5.96 -1.12 5.42
C ASN A 62 6.64 -1.54 4.11
N LEU A 63 6.43 -2.78 3.64
CA LEU A 63 6.98 -3.26 2.37
C LEU A 63 6.47 -2.43 1.17
N GLN A 64 5.19 -2.05 1.18
CA GLN A 64 4.59 -1.20 0.15
C GLN A 64 5.14 0.23 0.18
N ARG A 65 5.26 0.83 1.37
CA ARG A 65 5.78 2.19 1.54
C ARG A 65 7.27 2.31 1.19
N LEU A 66 8.01 1.22 1.37
CA LEU A 66 9.40 1.10 0.93
C LEU A 66 9.54 0.75 -0.56
N CYS A 67 8.43 0.55 -1.28
CA CYS A 67 8.40 0.18 -2.69
C CYS A 67 9.17 -1.12 -3.01
N ILE A 68 9.20 -2.07 -2.06
CA ILE A 68 9.84 -3.39 -2.21
C ILE A 68 8.84 -4.54 -2.15
N SER A 69 7.54 -4.24 -2.06
CA SER A 69 6.49 -5.26 -2.01
C SER A 69 6.44 -6.15 -3.26
N ASN A 70 6.91 -5.65 -4.41
CA ASN A 70 6.99 -6.39 -5.67
C ASN A 70 7.90 -7.62 -5.60
N TYR A 71 8.84 -7.67 -4.66
CA TYR A 71 9.71 -8.84 -4.47
C TYR A 71 9.05 -9.96 -3.65
N PHE A 72 7.90 -9.70 -3.05
CA PHE A 72 7.20 -10.57 -2.11
C PHE A 72 5.70 -10.69 -2.43
N GLU A 73 5.32 -10.54 -3.70
CA GLU A 73 3.91 -10.49 -4.11
C GLU A 73 3.13 -11.74 -3.72
N ASP A 74 3.75 -12.92 -3.86
CA ASP A 74 3.14 -14.21 -3.51
C ASP A 74 2.90 -14.32 -2.00
N GLU A 75 3.88 -13.94 -1.19
CA GLU A 75 3.78 -13.95 0.27
C GLU A 75 2.71 -12.97 0.76
N VAL A 76 2.73 -11.74 0.23
CA VAL A 76 1.74 -10.70 0.55
C VAL A 76 0.33 -11.17 0.19
N LYS A 77 0.15 -11.74 -1.01
CA LYS A 77 -1.14 -12.26 -1.47
C LYS A 77 -1.64 -13.39 -0.58
N LYS A 78 -0.78 -14.33 -0.20
CA LYS A 78 -1.13 -15.46 0.68
C LYS A 78 -1.62 -14.97 2.05
N ILE A 79 -0.94 -13.99 2.64
CA ILE A 79 -1.33 -13.41 3.93
C ILE A 79 -2.68 -12.70 3.81
N LEU A 80 -2.84 -11.83 2.81
CA LEU A 80 -4.09 -11.09 2.62
C LEU A 80 -5.27 -12.00 2.30
N GLU A 81 -5.06 -13.06 1.53
CA GLU A 81 -6.08 -14.08 1.29
C GLU A 81 -6.53 -14.73 2.59
N THR A 82 -5.58 -15.13 3.44
CA THR A 82 -5.86 -15.76 4.74
C THR A 82 -6.69 -14.81 5.61
N ILE A 83 -6.28 -13.54 5.71
CA ILE A 83 -6.98 -12.51 6.46
C ILE A 83 -8.40 -12.29 5.89
N TYR A 84 -8.53 -12.25 4.56
CA TYR A 84 -9.82 -12.08 3.89
C TYR A 84 -10.79 -13.24 4.18
N GLN A 85 -10.30 -14.48 4.15
CA GLN A 85 -11.11 -15.66 4.47
C GLN A 85 -11.52 -15.66 5.96
N THR A 86 -10.64 -15.25 6.87
CA THR A 86 -10.99 -15.07 8.28
C THR A 86 -12.14 -14.08 8.43
N VAL A 87 -12.05 -12.91 7.80
CA VAL A 87 -13.11 -11.89 7.82
C VAL A 87 -14.44 -12.42 7.26
N LYS A 88 -14.39 -13.18 6.16
CA LYS A 88 -15.59 -13.75 5.53
C LYS A 88 -16.26 -14.83 6.39
N ASN A 89 -15.47 -15.61 7.12
CA ASN A 89 -15.95 -16.72 7.95
C ASN A 89 -16.27 -16.32 9.39
N GLU A 90 -15.76 -15.18 9.86
CA GLU A 90 -16.10 -14.62 11.18
C GLU A 90 -17.57 -14.16 11.18
N ASP A 91 -18.42 -15.02 11.73
CA ASP A 91 -19.86 -14.86 11.85
C ASP A 91 -20.20 -13.68 12.79
N LYS A 92 -20.26 -12.44 12.26
CA LYS A 92 -20.76 -11.17 12.86
C LYS A 92 -20.31 -10.79 14.28
N GLN A 93 -19.52 -11.60 14.96
CA GLN A 93 -18.93 -11.35 16.27
C GLN A 93 -17.60 -10.65 16.03
N ILE A 94 -17.67 -9.47 15.41
CA ILE A 94 -16.58 -8.52 15.36
C ILE A 94 -16.29 -8.17 16.82
N LYS A 95 -15.38 -8.92 17.45
CA LYS A 95 -14.67 -8.43 18.63
C LYS A 95 -14.22 -7.02 18.26
N SER A 96 -14.35 -6.05 19.15
CA SER A 96 -13.96 -4.67 18.88
C SER A 96 -12.47 -4.59 18.48
N LYS A 97 -12.17 -4.77 17.19
CA LYS A 97 -10.82 -4.75 16.65
C LYS A 97 -10.45 -3.29 16.45
N ASP A 98 -9.33 -2.87 17.05
CA ASP A 98 -8.87 -1.49 17.07
C ASP A 98 -9.09 -0.73 15.74
N LEU A 99 -9.36 0.57 15.81
CA LEU A 99 -9.60 1.41 14.64
C LEU A 99 -8.42 1.34 13.66
N HIS A 100 -7.20 1.35 14.19
CA HIS A 100 -5.98 1.19 13.40
C HIS A 100 -5.97 -0.14 12.63
N PHE A 101 -6.20 -1.26 13.33
CA PHE A 101 -6.28 -2.58 12.71
C PHE A 101 -7.34 -2.62 11.60
N THR A 102 -8.57 -2.17 11.90
CA THR A 102 -9.69 -2.22 10.97
C THR A 102 -9.45 -1.36 9.72
N ALA A 103 -8.90 -0.15 9.91
CA ALA A 103 -8.58 0.75 8.82
C ALA A 103 -7.45 0.20 7.93
N LEU A 104 -6.42 -0.38 8.55
CA LEU A 104 -5.28 -0.97 7.85
C LEU A 104 -5.71 -2.19 7.03
N GLN A 105 -6.45 -3.10 7.65
CA GLN A 105 -7.02 -4.27 6.99
C GLN A 105 -7.91 -3.87 5.81
N PHE A 106 -8.84 -2.94 6.01
CA PHE A 106 -9.74 -2.47 4.96
C PHE A 106 -8.98 -1.87 3.78
N ARG A 107 -8.00 -1.00 4.06
CA ARG A 107 -7.20 -0.34 3.03
C ARG A 107 -6.40 -1.36 2.22
N LEU A 108 -5.66 -2.25 2.89
CA LEU A 108 -4.80 -3.23 2.22
C LEU A 108 -5.62 -4.20 1.37
N LEU A 109 -6.73 -4.74 1.90
CA LEU A 109 -7.60 -5.63 1.14
C LEU A 109 -8.14 -4.95 -0.12
N ARG A 110 -8.62 -3.70 -0.02
CA ARG A 110 -9.10 -2.96 -1.21
C ARG A 110 -8.00 -2.66 -2.22
N GLN A 111 -6.81 -2.29 -1.76
CA GLN A 111 -5.67 -2.02 -2.65
C GLN A 111 -5.29 -3.26 -3.46
N HIS A 112 -5.45 -4.46 -2.88
CA HIS A 112 -5.18 -5.74 -3.54
C HIS A 112 -6.40 -6.34 -4.25
N GLY A 113 -7.49 -5.59 -4.42
CA GLY A 113 -8.65 -5.98 -5.22
C GLY A 113 -9.66 -6.89 -4.52
N TYR A 114 -9.56 -7.08 -3.20
CA TYR A 114 -10.53 -7.87 -2.46
C TYR A 114 -11.86 -7.11 -2.29
N PRO A 115 -13.01 -7.78 -2.51
CA PRO A 115 -14.31 -7.16 -2.33
C PRO A 115 -14.63 -7.05 -0.84
N VAL A 116 -14.44 -5.84 -0.29
CA VAL A 116 -14.76 -5.50 1.10
C VAL A 116 -15.97 -4.55 1.14
N PRO A 117 -17.12 -4.97 1.71
CA PRO A 117 -18.33 -4.16 1.77
C PRO A 117 -18.12 -2.91 2.64
N GLN A 118 -18.62 -1.76 2.16
CA GLN A 118 -18.50 -0.47 2.88
C GLN A 118 -19.28 -0.48 4.21
N GLY A 119 -20.40 -1.20 4.28
CA GLY A 119 -21.35 -1.16 5.39
C GLY A 119 -21.01 -2.03 6.61
N GLU A 120 -20.01 -2.92 6.54
CA GLU A 120 -19.73 -3.86 7.65
C GLU A 120 -18.44 -3.51 8.39
N HIS A 121 -17.41 -3.00 7.69
CA HIS A 121 -16.12 -2.62 8.29
C HIS A 121 -16.07 -1.18 8.82
N ILE A 122 -16.77 -0.23 8.16
CA ILE A 122 -16.64 1.20 8.47
C ILE A 122 -17.68 1.64 9.54
N ASN A 123 -18.75 0.86 9.71
CA ASN A 123 -19.91 1.27 10.49
C ASN A 123 -19.76 1.14 12.01
N PHE A 124 -18.77 0.40 12.54
CA PHE A 124 -18.63 0.28 14.00
C PHE A 124 -17.92 1.48 14.66
N TYR A 125 -16.93 2.09 13.97
CA TYR A 125 -16.19 3.23 14.51
C TYR A 125 -16.77 4.58 14.11
N THR A 126 -17.31 4.71 12.90
CA THR A 126 -17.87 5.99 12.45
C THR A 126 -19.15 6.37 13.20
N TYR A 127 -20.05 5.41 13.47
CA TYR A 127 -21.30 5.69 14.18
C TYR A 127 -21.12 6.01 15.67
N THR A 128 -20.08 5.46 16.32
CA THR A 128 -19.84 5.66 17.76
C THR A 128 -18.94 6.86 18.05
N HIS A 129 -17.96 7.18 17.19
CA HIS A 129 -17.09 8.36 17.37
C HIS A 129 -17.64 9.65 16.74
N PHE A 130 -18.24 9.61 15.54
CA PHE A 130 -18.75 10.85 14.91
C PHE A 130 -20.10 11.33 15.46
N LYS A 131 -20.80 10.54 16.29
CA LYS A 131 -21.93 11.09 17.09
C LYS A 131 -21.47 11.93 18.29
N LYS A 132 -20.22 11.79 18.75
CA LYS A 132 -19.67 12.64 19.82
C LYS A 132 -19.12 13.96 19.31
N VAL A 133 -18.71 14.02 18.05
CA VAL A 133 -18.28 15.25 17.40
C VAL A 133 -19.23 15.46 16.23
N GLY A 134 -20.32 16.18 16.49
CA GLY A 134 -21.38 16.45 15.51
C GLY A 134 -20.81 16.98 14.20
N PHE A 135 -20.65 16.09 13.24
CA PHE A 135 -20.27 16.44 11.89
C PHE A 135 -21.13 15.62 10.94
N PHE A 136 -22.21 16.27 10.50
CA PHE A 136 -22.97 15.86 9.35
C PHE A 136 -22.05 16.06 8.14
N MET A 137 -21.60 14.99 7.49
CA MET A 137 -21.06 15.13 6.14
C MET A 137 -21.65 14.13 5.15
N ILE A 138 -22.48 14.70 4.29
CA ILE A 138 -22.45 14.62 2.83
C ILE A 138 -22.73 13.22 2.24
N THR A 139 -24.02 13.03 1.99
CA THR A 139 -24.62 12.63 0.69
C THR A 139 -23.77 11.82 -0.28
N LYS A 140 -24.36 10.67 -0.67
CA LYS A 140 -24.60 10.27 -2.08
C LYS A 140 -23.90 11.16 -3.11
N ILE A 141 -22.99 10.59 -3.88
CA ILE A 141 -22.88 10.81 -5.33
C ILE A 141 -22.20 9.56 -5.91
N ILE A 142 -22.95 8.90 -6.79
CA ILE A 142 -22.61 8.09 -7.98
C ILE A 142 -21.37 7.18 -7.88
#